data_AF-A0A4U9HGC9-F1
#
_entry.id   AF-A0A4U9HGC9-F1
#
_cell.length_a   1.000
_cell.length_b   1.000
_cell.length_c   1.000
_cell.angle_alpha   90.00
_cell.angle_beta   90.00
_cell.angle_gamma   90.00
#
_symmetry.space_group_name_H-M   'P 1'
#
loop_
_entity.id
_entity.type
_entity.pdbx_description
1 polymer ?
#
loop_
_entity_poly.entity_id
_entity_poly.type
_entity_poly.pdbx_seq_one_letter_code
_entity_poly.pdbx_strand_id
1 'polypeptide(L)' 'MVVDICMRMLEPRELYNANGFPRSYIIDQDIDGTRWAKSEQVARCGNSVPPPFAEALVRVNMPHYCVWRKAA' A
#
# COMPACT_ATOMS: atom_id res chain seq x y z
N MET A 1 -26.85 -2.74 23.87
CA MET A 1 -27.54 -2.30 22.64
C MET A 1 -26.46 -1.84 21.68
N VAL A 2 -26.30 -2.51 20.53
CA VAL A 2 -25.36 -2.07 19.49
C VAL A 2 -26.08 -1.00 18.68
N VAL A 3 -25.65 0.25 18.85
CA VAL A 3 -26.07 1.37 18.02
C VAL A 3 -25.43 1.18 16.64
N ASP A 4 -26.17 1.44 15.57
CA ASP A 4 -25.69 1.29 14.20
C ASP A 4 -24.34 2.00 14.00
N ILE A 5 -23.33 1.26 13.54
CA ILE A 5 -21.93 1.72 13.44
C ILE A 5 -21.63 2.31 12.04
N CYS A 6 -22.65 2.52 11.20
CA CYS A 6 -22.53 3.14 9.88
C CYS A 6 -21.40 2.51 9.02
N MET A 7 -21.46 1.19 8.84
CA MET A 7 -20.47 0.47 8.03
C MET A 7 -20.56 0.90 6.55
N ARG A 8 -19.42 1.20 5.94
CA ARG A 8 -19.30 1.45 4.48
C ARG A 8 -18.06 0.77 3.90
N MET A 9 -18.06 0.60 2.58
CA MET A 9 -16.85 0.19 1.87
C MET A 9 -15.78 1.29 1.96
N LEU A 10 -14.53 0.86 2.08
CA LEU A 10 -13.38 1.74 2.03
C LEU A 10 -13.17 2.26 0.61
N GLU A 11 -12.83 3.53 0.49
CA GLU A 11 -12.39 4.12 -0.77
C GLU A 11 -10.99 3.58 -1.14
N PRO A 12 -10.61 3.55 -2.43
CA PRO A 12 -9.32 3.00 -2.87
C PRO A 12 -8.15 3.57 -2.08
N ARG A 13 -8.11 4.89 -1.85
CA ARG A 13 -7.03 5.51 -1.08
C ARG A 13 -6.96 5.01 0.37
N GLU A 14 -8.09 4.74 1.01
CA GLU A 14 -8.15 4.20 2.37
C GLU A 14 -7.60 2.77 2.42
N LEU A 15 -7.91 1.95 1.40
CA LEU A 15 -7.36 0.60 1.26
C LEU A 15 -5.84 0.59 1.11
N TYR A 16 -5.29 1.44 0.24
CA TYR A 16 -3.83 1.56 0.07
C TYR A 16 -3.15 2.05 1.35
N ASN A 17 -3.73 3.03 2.05
CA ASN A 17 -3.19 3.52 3.32
C ASN A 17 -3.20 2.43 4.39
N ALA A 18 -4.27 1.65 4.48
CA ALA A 18 -4.37 0.54 5.44
C ALA A 18 -3.31 -0.55 5.19
N ASN A 19 -2.89 -0.74 3.93
CA ASN A 19 -1.81 -1.65 3.56
C ASN A 19 -0.40 -1.03 3.71
N GLY A 20 -0.28 0.20 4.19
CA GLY A 20 1.00 0.86 4.45
C GLY A 20 1.67 1.47 3.22
N PHE A 21 0.92 1.69 2.13
CA PHE A 21 1.44 2.44 0.98
C PHE A 21 1.61 3.92 1.33
N PRO A 22 2.68 4.58 0.83
CA PRO A 22 2.90 5.99 1.08
C PRO A 22 1.80 6.83 0.41
N ARG A 23 1.48 7.99 1.00
CA ARG A 23 0.44 8.89 0.47
C ARG A 23 0.75 9.41 -0.94
N SER A 24 2.03 9.46 -1.30
CA SER A 24 2.52 9.81 -2.64
C SER A 24 2.40 8.69 -3.67
N TYR A 25 2.01 7.48 -3.26
CA TYR A 25 1.80 6.37 -4.19
C TYR A 25 0.65 6.68 -5.15
N ILE A 26 0.92 6.55 -6.44
CA ILE A 26 -0.03 6.82 -7.53
C ILE A 26 -0.86 5.56 -7.74
N ILE A 27 -2.19 5.69 -7.64
CA ILE A 27 -3.12 4.55 -7.65
C ILE A 27 -4.17 4.63 -8.75
N ASP A 28 -4.27 5.78 -9.42
CA ASP A 28 -5.39 6.15 -10.27
C ASP A 28 -4.98 6.32 -11.73
N GLN A 29 -3.73 6.04 -12.07
CA GLN A 29 -3.20 6.10 -13.42
C GLN A 29 -2.01 5.17 -13.64
N ASP A 30 -1.83 4.79 -14.89
CA ASP A 30 -0.65 4.07 -15.38
C ASP A 30 0.52 5.02 -15.69
N ILE A 31 1.67 4.44 -16.06
CA ILE A 31 2.89 5.17 -16.45
C ILE A 31 2.66 6.12 -17.63
N ASP A 32 1.78 5.75 -18.57
CA ASP A 32 1.44 6.56 -19.74
C ASP A 32 0.37 7.62 -19.46
N GLY A 33 -0.10 7.72 -18.20
CA GLY A 33 -1.13 8.66 -17.78
C GLY A 33 -2.59 8.18 -17.99
N THR A 34 -2.78 6.97 -18.51
CA THR A 34 -4.12 6.36 -18.62
C THR A 34 -4.75 6.21 -17.23
N ARG A 35 -5.91 6.82 -17.01
CA ARG A 35 -6.64 6.78 -15.73
C ARG A 35 -7.35 5.44 -15.53
N TRP A 36 -7.34 4.94 -14.29
CA TRP A 36 -8.01 3.69 -13.91
C TRP A 36 -9.32 3.92 -13.18
N ALA A 37 -10.31 3.06 -13.46
CA ALA A 37 -11.58 3.06 -12.75
C ALA A 37 -11.41 2.56 -11.31
N LYS A 38 -12.31 2.95 -10.39
CA LYS A 38 -12.21 2.57 -8.96
C LYS A 38 -12.06 1.05 -8.75
N SER A 39 -12.77 0.23 -9.53
CA SER A 39 -12.70 -1.23 -9.45
C SER A 39 -11.30 -1.77 -9.75
N GLU A 40 -10.61 -1.20 -10.73
CA GLU A 40 -9.24 -1.58 -11.08
C GLU A 40 -8.25 -1.19 -9.98
N GLN A 41 -8.44 -0.03 -9.35
CA GLN A 41 -7.61 0.40 -8.23
C GLN A 41 -7.76 -0.56 -7.04
N VAL A 42 -8.99 -0.98 -6.72
CA VAL A 42 -9.27 -1.96 -5.66
C VAL A 42 -8.68 -3.33 -6.01
N ALA A 43 -8.86 -3.80 -7.25
CA ALA A 43 -8.31 -5.08 -7.70
C ALA A 43 -6.77 -5.10 -7.64
N ARG A 44 -6.11 -4.00 -8.03
CA ARG A 44 -4.66 -3.87 -7.94
C ARG A 44 -4.18 -3.83 -6.49
N CYS A 45 -4.89 -3.10 -5.62
CA CYS A 45 -4.58 -3.11 -4.17
C CYS A 45 -4.67 -4.52 -3.59
N GLY A 46 -5.73 -5.26 -3.92
CA GLY A 46 -5.95 -6.62 -3.43
C GLY A 46 -4.92 -7.65 -3.91
N ASN A 47 -4.32 -7.42 -5.08
CA ASN A 47 -3.25 -8.26 -5.63
C ASN A 47 -1.82 -7.79 -5.27
N SER A 48 -1.69 -6.66 -4.56
CA SER A 48 -0.40 -6.11 -4.15
C SER A 48 0.11 -6.73 -2.85
N VAL A 49 1.42 -6.66 -2.62
CA VAL A 49 2.02 -7.01 -1.33
C VAL A 49 2.17 -5.74 -0.49
N PRO A 50 1.65 -5.71 0.75
CA PRO A 50 1.84 -4.58 1.66
C PRO A 50 3.34 -4.24 1.86
N PRO A 51 3.77 -2.99 1.65
CA PRO A 51 5.18 -2.60 1.79
C PRO A 51 5.85 -3.00 3.12
N PRO A 52 5.18 -2.91 4.30
CA PRO A 52 5.78 -3.32 5.56
C PRO A 52 6.16 -4.81 5.60
N PHE A 53 5.39 -5.66 4.90
CA PHE A 53 5.66 -7.09 4.85
C PHE A 53 6.86 -7.38 3.96
N ALA A 54 6.90 -6.76 2.78
CA ALA A 54 8.05 -6.86 1.89
C ALA A 54 9.33 -6.37 2.58
N GLU A 55 9.27 -5.25 3.30
CA GLU A 55 10.42 -4.72 4.05
C GLU A 55 10.92 -5.70 5.11
N ALA A 56 10.03 -6.23 5.95
CA ALA A 56 10.41 -7.16 7.01
C ALA A 56 11.05 -8.43 6.45
N LEU A 57 10.47 -8.99 5.38
CA LEU A 57 10.99 -10.18 4.72
C LEU A 57 12.36 -9.93 4.09
N VAL A 58 12.54 -8.82 3.37
CA VAL A 58 13.85 -8.49 2.78
C VAL A 58 14.87 -8.27 3.90
N ARG A 59 14.51 -7.55 4.97
CA ARG A 59 15.42 -7.25 6.08
C ARG A 59 15.97 -8.49 6.77
N VAL A 60 15.12 -9.51 7.00
CA VAL A 60 15.56 -10.76 7.65
C VAL A 60 16.39 -11.64 6.71
N ASN A 61 16.06 -11.66 5.42
CA ASN A 61 16.76 -12.52 4.43
C ASN A 61 18.05 -11.88 3.89
N MET A 62 18.13 -10.56 3.87
CA MET A 62 19.22 -9.79 3.26
C MET A 62 19.78 -8.69 4.18
N PRO A 63 20.18 -9.02 5.43
CA PRO A 63 20.59 -8.01 6.41
C PRO A 63 21.82 -7.20 5.98
N HIS A 64 22.70 -7.77 5.14
CA HIS A 64 23.90 -7.11 4.61
C HIS A 64 23.61 -6.04 3.55
N TYR A 65 22.43 -6.05 2.92
CA TYR A 65 21.97 -4.96 2.05
C TYR A 65 21.21 -3.87 2.82
N CYS A 66 20.81 -4.13 4.06
CA CYS A 66 20.02 -3.21 4.88
C CYS A 66 20.86 -2.29 5.79
N VAL A 67 22.20 -2.39 5.73
CA VAL A 67 23.12 -1.54 6.50
C VAL A 67 23.36 -0.21 5.79
N TRP A 68 22.61 0.81 6.20
CA TRP A 68 23.01 2.19 5.95
C TRP A 68 24.15 2.54 6.91
N ARG A 69 25.39 2.70 6.39
CA ARG A 69 26.47 3.31 7.16
C ARG A 69 26.04 4.73 7.53
N LYS A 70 25.86 5.03 8.82
CA LYS A 70 25.81 6.41 9.29
C LYS A 70 27.12 7.09 8.87
N ALA A 71 27.02 8.12 8.03
CA ALA A 71 28.12 9.06 7.88
C ALA A 71 28.35 9.70 9.26
N ALA A 72 29.59 9.66 9.73
CA ALA A 72 30.03 10.31 10.96
C ALA A 72 30.03 11.84 10.80
#